data_AF-A0A6B0XND0-F1
#
_entry.id   AF-A0A6B0XND0-F1
#
_cell.length_a   1.000
_cell.length_b   1.000
_cell.length_c   1.000
_cell.angle_alpha   90.00
_cell.angle_beta   90.00
_cell.angle_gamma   90.00
#
_symmetry.space_group_name_H-M   'P 1'
#
loop_
_entity.id
_entity.type
_entity.pdbx_description
1 polymer ?
#
loop_
_entity_poly.entity_id
_entity_poly.type
_entity_poly.pdbx_seq_one_letter_code
_entity_poly.pdbx_strand_id
1 'polypeptide(L)'
;MIWRALLLAASAAVPGAIAQENDASQPRPVDVVEEEIQVVGDLPGPPLWKVTSGDHVLWILGTPELVPDGLRWQSDSIERVLALSSEYLPPPSLRVSLTNPVRAWRLIKRTRRIPDRGTLEGVLPEDLYQLFSETRLRYAPKRDNLEELRPSVAAEELFDSAAQSAGLESGLRTIGRVIEKRAKKHNVKKVPAHISERYKDSPLFDSTQEMSPDAEQTCLQAGLQGLDAQVEEHTRLAAAWAVGDLASLRAHPGDSATGACDSFTLAFDPDVLSQMESRSWELWLENVDRALTDNDSTFAILPLRNLLRTDGPLSWLRERGYEVVEPDEAPPEG
;
A
#
# COMPACT_ATOMS: atom_id res chain seq x y z
N MET A 1 69.29 -1.52 5.14
CA MET A 1 70.52 -1.42 4.33
C MET A 1 70.09 -0.80 2.99
N ILE A 2 70.02 0.53 2.85
CA ILE A 2 71.13 1.47 2.53
C ILE A 2 71.85 0.95 1.26
N TRP A 3 71.59 1.43 0.05
CA TRP A 3 72.10 2.65 -0.64
C TRP A 3 71.98 2.29 -2.16
N ARG A 4 72.00 3.12 -3.20
CA ARG A 4 72.51 4.47 -3.47
C ARG A 4 71.98 4.85 -4.87
N ALA A 5 71.77 6.14 -5.08
CA ALA A 5 71.48 6.73 -6.38
C ALA A 5 72.77 7.13 -7.14
N LEU A 6 72.55 7.52 -8.40
CA LEU A 6 73.32 8.43 -9.28
C LEU A 6 74.39 7.86 -10.25
N LEU A 7 74.06 8.02 -11.55
CA LEU A 7 74.65 8.96 -12.53
C LEU A 7 75.48 8.43 -13.73
N LEU A 8 75.27 9.18 -14.83
CA LEU A 8 76.15 9.50 -15.96
C LEU A 8 76.14 8.57 -17.19
N ALA A 9 75.64 9.07 -18.32
CA ALA A 9 76.49 9.58 -19.40
C ALA A 9 75.67 10.28 -20.50
N ALA A 10 76.24 11.34 -21.07
CA ALA A 10 75.65 12.24 -22.04
C ALA A 10 76.27 12.09 -23.45
N SER A 11 75.54 12.62 -24.43
CA SER A 11 75.99 13.17 -25.74
C SER A 11 76.24 12.22 -26.92
N ALA A 12 75.47 12.42 -28.00
CA ALA A 12 75.93 13.11 -29.22
C ALA A 12 74.76 13.40 -30.18
N ALA A 13 74.75 14.61 -30.75
CA ALA A 13 73.77 15.12 -31.71
C ALA A 13 74.25 14.96 -33.14
N VAL A 14 73.33 14.76 -34.11
CA VAL A 14 73.42 15.29 -35.48
C VAL A 14 72.00 15.62 -35.99
N PRO A 15 71.81 16.75 -36.72
CA PRO A 15 70.49 17.32 -37.03
C PRO A 15 69.97 16.89 -38.41
N GLY A 16 68.67 16.63 -38.49
CA GLY A 16 67.90 16.62 -39.74
C GLY A 16 66.81 17.67 -39.67
N ALA A 17 67.02 18.79 -40.35
CA ALA A 17 66.00 19.80 -40.61
C ALA A 17 65.32 19.53 -41.96
N ILE A 18 64.14 20.15 -42.13
CA ILE A 18 63.20 20.15 -43.27
C ILE A 18 62.14 19.04 -43.10
N ALA A 19 60.83 19.29 -43.02
CA ALA A 19 60.03 20.43 -43.44
C ALA A 19 58.95 20.80 -42.41
N GLN A 20 58.68 22.10 -42.33
CA GLN A 20 57.48 22.67 -41.74
C GLN A 20 56.28 22.31 -42.62
N GLU A 21 55.35 21.53 -42.11
CA GLU A 21 53.95 21.64 -42.52
C GLU A 21 53.14 21.72 -41.24
N ASN A 22 52.95 22.96 -40.81
CA ASN A 22 52.07 23.34 -39.72
C ASN A 22 50.68 23.40 -40.32
N ASP A 23 49.98 22.27 -40.38
CA ASP A 23 48.53 22.28 -40.57
C ASP A 23 47.86 21.86 -39.27
N ALA A 24 46.96 22.72 -38.83
CA ALA A 24 46.41 22.73 -37.50
C ALA A 24 45.28 21.71 -37.36
N SER A 25 45.23 21.08 -36.19
CA SER A 25 44.00 20.65 -35.52
C SER A 25 43.10 19.64 -36.26
N GLN A 26 43.41 18.35 -36.07
CA GLN A 26 42.37 17.31 -36.06
C GLN A 26 42.47 16.53 -34.74
N PRO A 27 41.43 16.53 -33.88
CA PRO A 27 41.42 15.68 -32.71
C PRO A 27 41.31 14.21 -33.13
N ARG A 28 42.18 13.37 -32.57
CA ARG A 28 42.12 11.90 -32.67
C ARG A 28 40.70 11.42 -32.28
N PRO A 29 40.13 10.43 -32.97
CA PRO A 29 38.96 9.74 -32.44
C PRO A 29 39.41 9.05 -31.15
N VAL A 30 38.87 9.52 -30.03
CA VAL A 30 38.84 8.73 -28.81
C VAL A 30 37.82 7.65 -29.09
N ASP A 31 38.26 6.39 -29.16
CA ASP A 31 37.38 5.24 -28.99
C ASP A 31 36.67 5.44 -27.64
N VAL A 32 35.47 6.01 -27.69
CA VAL A 32 34.50 5.84 -26.62
C VAL A 32 33.96 4.44 -26.85
N VAL A 33 34.67 3.48 -26.28
CA VAL A 33 34.04 2.23 -25.86
C VAL A 33 32.92 2.70 -24.93
N GLU A 34 31.69 2.72 -25.43
CA GLU A 34 30.51 2.75 -24.57
C GLU A 34 30.65 1.51 -23.70
N GLU A 35 31.23 1.71 -22.51
CA GLU A 35 31.06 0.78 -21.41
C GLU A 35 29.55 0.70 -21.24
N GLU A 36 28.96 -0.37 -21.77
CA GLU A 36 27.72 -0.94 -21.28
C GLU A 36 27.87 -0.95 -19.76
N ILE A 37 27.28 0.06 -19.13
CA ILE A 37 27.02 0.05 -17.72
C ILE A 37 26.10 -1.15 -17.58
N GLN A 38 26.68 -2.29 -17.22
CA GLN A 38 25.96 -3.36 -16.55
C GLN A 38 25.40 -2.74 -15.29
N VAL A 39 24.24 -2.11 -15.43
CA VAL A 39 23.37 -1.80 -14.32
C VAL A 39 23.04 -3.16 -13.75
N VAL A 40 23.75 -3.52 -12.68
CA VAL A 40 23.26 -4.50 -11.72
C VAL A 40 21.87 -3.99 -11.38
N GLY A 41 20.85 -4.61 -11.99
CA GLY A 41 19.49 -4.11 -11.95
C GLY A 41 19.11 -3.83 -10.52
N ASP A 42 18.93 -2.56 -10.18
CA ASP A 42 18.19 -2.18 -8.99
C ASP A 42 16.87 -2.94 -9.10
N LEU A 43 16.61 -3.87 -8.18
CA LEU A 43 15.33 -4.56 -8.11
C LEU A 43 14.25 -3.48 -8.21
N PRO A 44 13.27 -3.64 -9.12
CA PRO A 44 12.27 -2.61 -9.31
C PRO A 44 11.65 -2.29 -7.94
N GLY A 45 11.65 -1.01 -7.57
CA GLY A 45 11.02 -0.59 -6.32
C GLY A 45 9.52 -0.91 -6.34
N PRO A 46 8.80 -0.63 -5.24
CA PRO A 46 7.38 -0.90 -5.17
C PRO A 46 6.57 -0.35 -6.35
N PRO A 47 5.50 -1.05 -6.76
CA PRO A 47 4.76 -0.72 -7.97
C PRO A 47 4.17 0.69 -7.90
N LEU A 48 4.50 1.50 -8.90
CA LEU A 48 4.11 2.90 -9.01
C LEU A 48 3.45 3.15 -10.37
N TRP A 49 2.13 3.36 -10.37
CA TRP A 49 1.38 3.66 -11.58
C TRP A 49 1.56 5.11 -11.97
N LYS A 50 1.65 5.37 -13.27
CA LYS A 50 1.71 6.72 -13.83
C LYS A 50 0.39 7.02 -14.53
N VAL A 51 -0.22 8.14 -14.19
CA VAL A 51 -1.45 8.63 -14.81
C VAL A 51 -1.16 10.00 -15.39
N THR A 52 -1.43 10.18 -16.69
CA THR A 52 -1.06 11.40 -17.43
C THR A 52 -2.27 12.10 -18.03
N SER A 53 -2.20 13.44 -18.03
CA SER A 53 -3.13 14.35 -18.68
C SER A 53 -2.33 15.51 -19.29
N GLY A 54 -1.97 15.42 -20.56
CA GLY A 54 -1.02 16.36 -21.16
C GLY A 54 0.33 16.34 -20.42
N ASP A 55 0.77 17.49 -19.93
CA ASP A 55 2.02 17.63 -19.17
C ASP A 55 1.88 17.33 -17.67
N HIS A 56 0.66 17.03 -17.19
CA HIS A 56 0.38 16.74 -15.78
C HIS A 56 0.50 15.25 -15.49
N VAL A 57 1.14 14.92 -14.35
CA VAL A 57 1.30 13.53 -13.92
C VAL A 57 0.77 13.30 -12.50
N LEU A 58 0.06 12.19 -12.32
CA LEU A 58 -0.28 11.60 -11.04
C LEU A 58 0.46 10.27 -10.90
N TRP A 59 1.24 10.15 -9.83
CA TRP A 59 1.90 8.89 -9.45
C TRP A 59 1.13 8.22 -8.33
N ILE A 60 0.74 6.96 -8.51
CA ILE A 60 -0.03 6.22 -7.51
C ILE A 60 0.81 5.05 -6.99
N LEU A 61 1.12 5.05 -5.70
CA LEU A 61 1.75 3.91 -5.04
C LEU A 61 0.68 2.93 -4.53
N GLY A 62 0.71 1.70 -5.03
CA GLY A 62 -0.07 0.62 -4.46
C GLY A 62 0.51 0.19 -3.12
N THR A 63 -0.34 -0.07 -2.13
CA THR A 63 0.07 -0.55 -0.81
C THR A 63 -0.55 -1.93 -0.52
N PRO A 64 0.25 -2.92 -0.04
CA PRO A 64 -0.30 -4.21 0.37
C PRO A 64 -1.11 -4.06 1.66
N GLU A 65 -1.93 -5.06 1.94
CA GLU A 65 -2.78 -5.09 3.13
C GLU A 65 -1.96 -5.21 4.41
N LEU A 66 -1.06 -6.18 4.43
CA LEU A 66 -0.13 -6.45 5.51
C LEU A 66 1.32 -6.34 5.02
N VAL A 67 2.20 -5.97 5.94
CA VAL A 67 3.65 -5.89 5.74
C VAL A 67 4.39 -6.37 6.98
N PRO A 68 5.59 -6.94 6.86
CA PRO A 68 6.46 -7.19 8.01
C PRO A 68 6.75 -5.91 8.81
N ASP A 69 6.83 -6.05 10.13
CA ASP A 69 7.35 -4.99 11.00
C ASP A 69 8.79 -4.67 10.58
N GLY A 70 9.09 -3.38 10.53
CA GLY A 70 10.38 -2.88 10.06
C GLY A 70 10.67 -3.14 8.58
N LEU A 71 9.66 -3.39 7.74
CA LEU A 71 9.83 -3.58 6.29
C LEU A 71 10.77 -2.53 5.69
N ARG A 72 11.87 -3.00 5.11
CA ARG A 72 12.78 -2.19 4.30
C ARG A 72 12.40 -2.36 2.84
N TRP A 73 12.04 -1.27 2.19
CA TRP A 73 11.71 -1.21 0.78
C TRP A 73 12.46 -0.05 0.13
N GLN A 74 12.63 -0.11 -1.19
CA GLN A 74 13.36 0.91 -1.93
C GLN A 74 12.55 2.21 -1.97
N SER A 75 12.71 3.06 -0.97
CA SER A 75 11.94 4.28 -0.82
C SER A 75 12.50 5.48 -1.56
N ASP A 76 13.73 5.42 -2.07
CA ASP A 76 14.43 6.59 -2.57
C ASP A 76 13.85 7.09 -3.91
N SER A 77 13.41 6.20 -4.78
CA SER A 77 12.67 6.55 -6.01
C SER A 77 11.33 7.20 -5.67
N ILE A 78 10.58 6.59 -4.76
CA ILE A 78 9.28 7.08 -4.31
C ILE A 78 9.39 8.40 -3.55
N GLU A 79 10.42 8.61 -2.72
CA GLU A 79 10.68 9.88 -2.04
C GLU A 79 11.04 10.97 -3.05
N ARG A 80 11.81 10.66 -4.10
CA ARG A 80 12.12 11.63 -5.16
C ARG A 80 10.86 12.07 -5.89
N VAL A 81 10.01 11.13 -6.29
CA VAL A 81 8.72 11.45 -6.94
C VAL A 81 7.85 12.29 -6.01
N LEU A 82 7.69 11.87 -4.75
CA LEU A 82 6.91 12.61 -3.76
C LEU A 82 7.46 14.02 -3.53
N ALA A 83 8.79 14.21 -3.48
CA ALA A 83 9.41 15.52 -3.28
C ALA A 83 9.21 16.48 -4.45
N LEU A 84 8.98 15.95 -5.67
CA LEU A 84 8.66 16.73 -6.86
C LEU A 84 7.16 17.03 -7.00
N SER A 85 6.31 16.40 -6.19
CA SER A 85 4.87 16.58 -6.25
C SER A 85 4.39 17.78 -5.44
N SER A 86 3.45 18.53 -6.01
CA SER A 86 2.79 19.65 -5.32
C SER A 86 1.83 19.17 -4.24
N GLU A 87 1.14 18.05 -4.51
CA GLU A 87 0.11 17.50 -3.64
C GLU A 87 0.29 16.01 -3.37
N TYR A 88 -0.17 15.59 -2.19
CA TYR A 88 -0.28 14.20 -1.78
C TYR A 88 -1.74 13.85 -1.48
N LEU A 89 -2.28 12.89 -2.22
CA LEU A 89 -3.62 12.34 -2.08
C LEU A 89 -3.57 11.02 -1.28
N PRO A 90 -3.94 11.02 0.02
CA PRO A 90 -4.15 9.78 0.77
C PRO A 90 -5.35 9.01 0.19
N PRO A 91 -5.55 7.74 0.55
CA PRO A 91 -6.72 7.00 0.13
C PRO A 91 -8.00 7.66 0.66
N PRO A 92 -9.13 7.45 -0.03
CA PRO A 92 -10.43 7.87 0.48
C PRO A 92 -10.68 7.24 1.85
N SER A 93 -11.34 7.99 2.73
CA SER A 93 -11.60 7.53 4.09
C SER A 93 -12.91 8.05 4.65
N LEU A 94 -13.55 7.22 5.47
CA LEU A 94 -14.73 7.60 6.24
C LEU A 94 -14.31 7.95 7.66
N ARG A 95 -14.74 9.12 8.14
CA ARG A 95 -14.53 9.54 9.53
C ARG A 95 -15.84 9.83 10.19
N VAL A 96 -16.27 8.94 11.06
CA VAL A 96 -17.46 9.15 11.87
C VAL A 96 -17.07 9.73 13.23
N SER A 97 -17.49 10.97 13.49
CA SER A 97 -17.17 11.66 14.73
C SER A 97 -18.26 11.43 15.78
N LEU A 98 -17.93 10.61 16.77
CA LEU A 98 -18.77 10.36 17.94
C LEU A 98 -18.55 11.47 18.97
N THR A 99 -19.43 12.46 18.99
CA THR A 99 -19.30 13.65 19.86
C THR A 99 -19.49 13.34 21.36
N ASN A 100 -20.01 12.16 21.71
CA ASN A 100 -20.16 11.69 23.09
C ASN A 100 -19.38 10.37 23.28
N PRO A 101 -18.26 10.36 24.03
CA PRO A 101 -17.41 9.19 24.19
C PRO A 101 -18.09 8.03 24.94
N VAL A 102 -19.03 8.31 25.86
CA VAL A 102 -19.77 7.26 26.57
C VAL A 102 -20.76 6.58 25.63
N ARG A 103 -21.49 7.36 24.82
CA ARG A 103 -22.43 6.81 23.83
C ARG A 103 -21.68 6.04 22.73
N ALA A 104 -20.52 6.55 22.32
CA ALA A 104 -19.60 5.88 21.42
C ALA A 104 -19.19 4.50 21.92
N TRP A 105 -18.67 4.45 23.15
CA TRP A 105 -18.23 3.20 23.76
C TRP A 105 -19.37 2.20 23.94
N ARG A 106 -20.57 2.64 24.35
CA ARG A 106 -21.74 1.77 24.46
C ARG A 106 -22.14 1.17 23.11
N LEU A 107 -22.09 1.96 22.05
CA LEU A 107 -22.41 1.50 20.71
C LEU A 107 -21.39 0.47 20.23
N ILE A 108 -20.09 0.78 20.30
CA ILE A 108 -19.01 -0.13 19.92
C ILE A 108 -19.13 -1.45 20.70
N LYS A 109 -19.40 -1.37 22.00
CA LYS A 109 -19.58 -2.56 22.84
C LYS A 109 -20.81 -3.37 22.40
N ARG A 110 -21.92 -2.72 22.06
CA ARG A 110 -23.15 -3.38 21.61
C ARG A 110 -22.97 -4.07 20.26
N THR A 111 -22.30 -3.43 19.29
CA THR A 111 -22.17 -3.98 17.94
C THR A 111 -21.18 -5.12 17.83
N ARG A 112 -20.16 -5.11 18.71
CA ARG A 112 -19.07 -6.07 18.65
C ARG A 112 -19.31 -7.33 19.48
N ARG A 113 -20.21 -7.28 20.45
CA ARG A 113 -20.45 -8.38 21.40
C ARG A 113 -21.73 -9.12 21.12
N ILE A 114 -21.76 -10.39 21.50
CA ILE A 114 -22.98 -11.20 21.47
C ILE A 114 -24.01 -10.55 22.43
N PRO A 115 -25.27 -10.38 22.01
CA PRO A 115 -26.34 -9.91 22.88
C PRO A 115 -26.51 -10.75 24.15
N ASP A 116 -27.15 -10.18 25.18
CA ASP A 116 -27.50 -10.87 26.43
C ASP A 116 -26.35 -11.57 27.17
N ARG A 117 -25.10 -11.14 26.93
CA ARG A 117 -23.88 -11.74 27.48
C ARG A 117 -23.68 -13.20 27.05
N GLY A 118 -24.12 -13.54 25.83
CA GLY A 118 -23.79 -14.82 25.21
C GLY A 118 -22.29 -15.00 24.97
N THR A 119 -21.91 -16.24 24.68
CA THR A 119 -20.54 -16.65 24.36
C THR A 119 -20.50 -17.35 23.01
N LEU A 120 -19.31 -17.42 22.40
CA LEU A 120 -19.12 -18.16 21.14
C LEU A 120 -19.49 -19.64 21.30
N GLU A 121 -19.16 -20.27 22.44
CA GLU A 121 -19.62 -21.62 22.78
C GLU A 121 -21.14 -21.79 22.66
N GLY A 122 -21.92 -20.77 23.04
CA GLY A 122 -23.38 -20.84 23.02
C GLY A 122 -24.03 -20.56 21.66
N VAL A 123 -23.30 -19.98 20.71
CA VAL A 123 -23.85 -19.55 19.39
C VAL A 123 -23.24 -20.27 18.19
N LEU A 124 -22.17 -21.04 18.40
CA LEU A 124 -21.47 -21.77 17.35
C LEU A 124 -21.82 -23.27 17.36
N PRO A 125 -21.78 -23.92 16.18
CA PRO A 125 -21.64 -25.37 16.09
C PRO A 125 -20.37 -25.86 16.82
N GLU A 126 -20.44 -27.08 17.38
CA GLU A 126 -19.37 -27.66 18.20
C GLU A 126 -18.01 -27.71 17.47
N ASP A 127 -17.99 -28.11 16.20
CA ASP A 127 -16.78 -28.20 15.38
C ASP A 127 -16.16 -26.82 15.12
N LEU A 128 -16.98 -25.81 14.84
CA LEU A 128 -16.52 -24.44 14.67
C LEU A 128 -16.02 -23.83 15.99
N TYR A 129 -16.67 -24.14 17.12
CA TYR A 129 -16.19 -23.70 18.44
C TYR A 129 -14.85 -24.33 18.80
N GLN A 130 -14.62 -25.61 18.47
CA GLN A 130 -13.32 -26.26 18.66
C GLN A 130 -12.24 -25.59 17.81
N LEU A 131 -12.50 -25.34 16.52
CA LEU A 131 -11.58 -24.62 15.64
C LEU A 131 -11.22 -23.23 16.20
N PHE A 132 -12.24 -22.48 16.65
CA PHE A 132 -12.04 -21.19 17.30
C PHE A 132 -11.16 -21.31 18.55
N SER A 133 -11.48 -22.26 19.43
CA SER A 133 -10.80 -22.43 20.71
C SER A 133 -9.32 -22.80 20.52
N GLU A 134 -9.02 -23.73 19.61
CA GLU A 134 -7.64 -24.11 19.28
C GLU A 134 -6.85 -22.96 18.66
N THR A 135 -7.48 -22.22 17.72
CA THR A 135 -6.85 -21.07 17.06
C THR A 135 -6.58 -19.94 18.06
N ARG A 136 -7.53 -19.65 18.96
CA ARG A 136 -7.37 -18.69 20.05
C ARG A 136 -6.24 -19.07 20.98
N LEU A 137 -6.13 -20.33 21.38
CA LEU A 137 -5.04 -20.79 22.25
C LEU A 137 -3.67 -20.63 21.59
N ARG A 138 -3.59 -20.80 20.27
CA ARG A 138 -2.34 -20.62 19.51
C ARG A 138 -1.93 -19.16 19.39
N TYR A 139 -2.84 -18.29 18.96
CA TYR A 139 -2.51 -16.91 18.56
C TYR A 139 -2.88 -15.84 19.58
N ALA A 140 -3.82 -16.14 20.48
CA ALA A 140 -4.40 -15.18 21.41
C ALA A 140 -4.65 -15.78 22.81
N PRO A 141 -3.69 -16.50 23.44
CA PRO A 141 -3.93 -17.29 24.66
C PRO A 141 -4.37 -16.49 25.89
N LYS A 142 -4.18 -15.17 25.87
CA LYS A 142 -4.56 -14.25 26.97
C LYS A 142 -5.82 -13.44 26.68
N ARG A 143 -6.47 -13.67 25.54
CA ARG A 143 -7.63 -12.89 25.07
C ARG A 143 -8.94 -13.65 25.29
N ASP A 144 -9.25 -13.97 26.53
CA ASP A 144 -10.52 -14.66 26.87
C ASP A 144 -11.75 -13.81 26.53
N ASN A 145 -11.58 -12.49 26.42
CA ASN A 145 -12.64 -11.58 26.00
C ASN A 145 -13.10 -11.77 24.54
N LEU A 146 -12.41 -12.60 23.74
CA LEU A 146 -12.86 -12.97 22.40
C LEU A 146 -14.12 -13.85 22.45
N GLU A 147 -14.34 -14.61 23.53
CA GLU A 147 -15.55 -15.43 23.73
C GLU A 147 -16.83 -14.59 23.75
N GLU A 148 -16.75 -13.32 24.14
CA GLU A 148 -17.90 -12.42 24.22
C GLU A 148 -18.20 -11.71 22.89
N LEU A 149 -17.33 -11.86 21.88
CA LEU A 149 -17.46 -11.19 20.59
C LEU A 149 -18.40 -11.94 19.67
N ARG A 150 -19.05 -11.21 18.77
CA ARG A 150 -19.78 -11.84 17.66
C ARG A 150 -18.83 -12.67 16.79
N PRO A 151 -19.27 -13.76 16.14
CA PRO A 151 -18.38 -14.63 15.37
C PRO A 151 -17.56 -13.89 14.30
N SER A 152 -18.18 -12.95 13.56
CA SER A 152 -17.50 -12.13 12.55
C SER A 152 -16.36 -11.28 13.13
N VAL A 153 -16.61 -10.63 14.27
CA VAL A 153 -15.64 -9.79 14.99
C VAL A 153 -14.52 -10.64 15.61
N ALA A 154 -14.85 -11.84 16.10
CA ALA A 154 -13.87 -12.77 16.62
C ALA A 154 -12.92 -13.28 15.53
N ALA A 155 -13.43 -13.48 14.30
CA ALA A 155 -12.64 -13.84 13.13
C ALA A 155 -11.57 -12.78 12.83
N GLU A 156 -12.00 -11.52 12.70
CA GLU A 156 -11.13 -10.36 12.46
C GLU A 156 -10.03 -10.25 13.55
N GLU A 157 -10.43 -10.30 14.82
CA GLU A 157 -9.49 -10.16 15.94
C GLU A 157 -8.50 -11.32 16.07
N LEU A 158 -8.89 -12.54 15.67
CA LEU A 158 -7.98 -13.68 15.63
C LEU A 158 -7.04 -13.63 14.43
N PHE A 159 -7.52 -13.22 13.26
CA PHE A 159 -6.67 -12.97 12.10
C PHE A 159 -5.61 -11.91 12.43
N ASP A 160 -6.02 -10.78 13.01
CA ASP A 160 -5.11 -9.72 13.47
C ASP A 160 -4.09 -10.25 14.48
N SER A 161 -4.51 -11.09 15.43
CA SER A 161 -3.61 -11.67 16.43
C SER A 161 -2.60 -12.63 15.78
N ALA A 162 -3.02 -13.43 14.80
CA ALA A 162 -2.15 -14.33 14.05
C ALA A 162 -1.15 -13.55 13.19
N ALA A 163 -1.60 -12.55 12.44
CA ALA A 163 -0.74 -11.66 11.66
C ALA A 163 0.30 -10.97 12.54
N GLN A 164 -0.11 -10.40 13.68
CA GLN A 164 0.82 -9.78 14.65
C GLN A 164 1.82 -10.78 15.22
N SER A 165 1.39 -12.02 15.50
CA SER A 165 2.31 -13.06 15.99
C SER A 165 3.37 -13.46 14.95
N ALA A 166 3.05 -13.31 13.66
CA ALA A 166 3.99 -13.47 12.55
C ALA A 166 4.81 -12.20 12.26
N GLY A 167 4.64 -11.14 13.06
CA GLY A 167 5.34 -9.87 12.87
C GLY A 167 4.82 -9.05 11.70
N LEU A 168 3.55 -9.21 11.31
CA LEU A 168 2.90 -8.40 10.28
C LEU A 168 2.09 -7.24 10.89
N GLU A 169 2.09 -6.10 10.21
CA GLU A 169 1.29 -4.93 10.51
C GLU A 169 0.52 -4.46 9.26
N SER A 170 -0.48 -3.59 9.45
CA SER A 170 -1.19 -2.94 8.34
C SER A 170 -0.22 -2.16 7.42
N GLY A 171 -0.14 -2.59 6.16
CA GLY A 171 0.69 -1.97 5.13
C GLY A 171 0.31 -0.52 4.88
N LEU A 172 -0.98 -0.23 4.73
CA LEU A 172 -1.45 1.15 4.55
C LEU A 172 -1.05 2.05 5.73
N ARG A 173 -1.16 1.57 6.97
CA ARG A 173 -0.75 2.33 8.17
C ARG A 173 0.76 2.55 8.20
N THR A 174 1.55 1.53 7.93
CA THR A 174 3.00 1.57 8.06
C THR A 174 3.66 2.35 6.92
N ILE A 175 3.28 2.08 5.68
CA ILE A 175 3.74 2.83 4.51
C ILE A 175 3.18 4.25 4.53
N GLY A 176 1.89 4.43 4.83
CA GLY A 176 1.24 5.74 4.90
C GLY A 176 1.91 6.68 5.90
N ARG A 177 2.33 6.19 7.09
CA ARG A 177 3.11 6.97 8.06
C ARG A 177 4.45 7.45 7.49
N VAL A 178 5.14 6.59 6.73
CA VAL A 178 6.40 6.95 6.09
C VAL A 178 6.17 8.04 5.03
N ILE A 179 5.21 7.84 4.13
CA ILE A 179 4.84 8.81 3.09
C ILE A 179 4.43 10.14 3.70
N GLU A 180 3.57 10.15 4.72
CA GLU A 180 3.14 11.39 5.39
C GLU A 180 4.31 12.14 6.03
N LYS A 181 5.27 11.43 6.63
CA LYS A 181 6.47 12.04 7.21
C LYS A 181 7.33 12.68 6.12
N ARG A 182 7.48 12.03 4.97
CA ARG A 182 8.25 12.54 3.82
C ARG A 182 7.55 13.71 3.13
N ALA A 183 6.24 13.62 2.92
CA ALA A 183 5.42 14.71 2.37
C ALA A 183 5.58 15.98 3.21
N LYS A 184 5.49 15.86 4.55
CA LYS A 184 5.73 16.98 5.47
C LYS A 184 7.15 17.55 5.38
N LYS A 185 8.16 16.69 5.27
CA LYS A 185 9.57 17.10 5.12
C LYS A 185 9.79 17.95 3.86
N HIS A 186 9.10 17.63 2.77
CA HIS A 186 9.20 18.32 1.48
C HIS A 186 8.11 19.37 1.26
N ASN A 187 7.32 19.71 2.28
CA ASN A 187 6.21 20.68 2.22
C ASN A 187 5.13 20.34 1.17
N VAL A 188 4.97 19.07 0.83
CA VAL A 188 3.92 18.58 -0.08
C VAL A 188 2.56 18.73 0.62
N LYS A 189 1.61 19.40 -0.04
CA LYS A 189 0.28 19.65 0.52
C LYS A 189 -0.54 18.37 0.52
N LYS A 190 -0.97 17.92 1.70
CA LYS A 190 -1.90 16.78 1.83
C LYS A 190 -3.33 17.23 1.50
N VAL A 191 -3.98 16.57 0.55
CA VAL A 191 -5.39 16.82 0.18
C VAL A 191 -6.24 15.58 0.44
N PRO A 192 -6.92 15.49 1.59
CA PRO A 192 -7.67 14.29 1.95
C PRO A 192 -9.05 14.23 1.28
N ALA A 193 -9.42 13.04 0.80
CA ALA A 193 -10.79 12.70 0.44
C ALA A 193 -11.50 12.04 1.64
N HIS A 194 -11.90 12.85 2.63
CA HIS A 194 -12.61 12.34 3.80
C HIS A 194 -14.08 12.76 3.82
N ILE A 195 -14.97 11.81 4.02
CA ILE A 195 -16.37 12.11 4.37
C ILE A 195 -16.47 12.11 5.88
N SER A 196 -16.80 13.27 6.44
CA SER A 196 -16.98 13.45 7.88
C SER A 196 -18.43 13.68 8.22
N GLU A 197 -19.04 12.77 8.97
CA GLU A 197 -20.37 12.97 9.53
C GLU A 197 -20.32 13.12 11.05
N ARG A 198 -21.17 14.02 11.57
CA ARG A 198 -21.38 14.18 13.00
C ARG A 198 -22.44 13.18 13.46
N TYR A 199 -22.15 12.49 14.56
CA TYR A 199 -23.02 11.48 15.17
C TYR A 199 -24.50 11.84 15.37
N LYS A 200 -24.83 13.14 15.57
CA LYS A 200 -26.23 13.56 15.79
C LYS A 200 -27.03 13.71 14.50
N ASP A 201 -26.34 13.83 13.37
CA ASP A 201 -26.91 14.15 12.07
C ASP A 201 -26.77 12.97 11.09
N SER A 202 -26.25 11.82 11.56
CA SER A 202 -25.83 10.72 10.70
C SER A 202 -26.84 9.56 10.76
N PRO A 203 -27.55 9.26 9.65
CA PRO A 203 -28.49 8.14 9.58
C PRO A 203 -27.79 6.79 9.75
N LEU A 204 -26.45 6.74 9.65
CA LEU A 204 -25.62 5.57 9.95
C LEU A 204 -25.99 4.90 11.27
N PHE A 205 -26.51 5.63 12.26
CA PHE A 205 -26.77 5.10 13.60
C PHE A 205 -28.25 4.82 13.90
N ASP A 206 -29.14 5.09 12.95
CA ASP A 206 -30.60 4.94 13.11
C ASP A 206 -31.10 3.56 12.65
N SER A 207 -30.39 2.91 11.73
CA SER A 207 -30.66 1.54 11.26
C SER A 207 -29.40 0.68 11.33
N THR A 208 -29.36 -0.21 12.32
CA THR A 208 -28.34 -1.26 12.40
C THR A 208 -28.88 -2.48 11.65
N GLN A 209 -28.25 -2.90 10.54
CA GLN A 209 -28.46 -4.25 10.01
C GLN A 209 -27.36 -5.14 10.55
N GLU A 210 -27.77 -6.20 11.25
CA GLU A 210 -26.86 -7.21 11.77
C GLU A 210 -26.75 -8.34 10.75
N MET A 211 -25.53 -8.86 10.54
CA MET A 211 -25.35 -10.13 9.84
C MET A 211 -26.25 -11.20 10.45
N SER A 212 -26.79 -12.08 9.61
CA SER A 212 -27.47 -13.27 10.13
C SER A 212 -26.46 -14.15 10.89
N PRO A 213 -26.90 -14.91 11.91
CA PRO A 213 -26.02 -15.83 12.63
C PRO A 213 -25.23 -16.76 11.71
N ASP A 214 -25.88 -17.30 10.66
CA ASP A 214 -25.23 -18.18 9.68
C ASP A 214 -24.14 -17.47 8.88
N ALA A 215 -24.33 -16.20 8.52
CA ALA A 215 -23.32 -15.40 7.84
C ALA A 215 -22.13 -15.10 8.77
N GLU A 216 -22.38 -14.82 10.05
CA GLU A 216 -21.30 -14.61 11.03
C GLU A 216 -20.47 -15.89 11.23
N GLN A 217 -21.14 -17.05 11.33
CA GLN A 217 -20.47 -18.34 11.43
C GLN A 217 -19.65 -18.65 10.17
N THR A 218 -20.19 -18.35 8.99
CA THR A 218 -19.48 -18.52 7.71
C THR A 218 -18.23 -17.64 7.65
N CYS A 219 -18.33 -16.38 8.08
CA CYS A 219 -17.17 -15.48 8.19
C CYS A 219 -16.13 -16.01 9.18
N LEU A 220 -16.55 -16.46 10.36
CA LEU A 220 -15.64 -17.06 11.34
C LEU A 220 -14.92 -18.28 10.77
N GLN A 221 -15.64 -19.19 10.15
CA GLN A 221 -15.03 -20.36 9.51
C GLN A 221 -14.02 -19.96 8.43
N ALA A 222 -14.39 -19.04 7.54
CA ALA A 222 -13.51 -18.58 6.46
C ALA A 222 -12.25 -17.85 6.98
N GLY A 223 -12.37 -17.11 8.08
CA GLY A 223 -11.25 -16.41 8.72
C GLY A 223 -10.28 -17.35 9.45
N LEU A 224 -10.76 -18.44 10.03
CA LEU A 224 -9.92 -19.38 10.78
C LEU A 224 -9.37 -20.53 9.91
N GLN A 225 -10.10 -20.92 8.87
CA GLN A 225 -9.72 -22.03 8.02
C GLN A 225 -8.47 -21.68 7.20
N GLY A 226 -7.38 -22.44 7.41
CA GLY A 226 -6.12 -22.20 6.70
C GLY A 226 -5.42 -20.90 7.11
N LEU A 227 -5.70 -20.36 8.31
CA LEU A 227 -5.17 -19.10 8.79
C LEU A 227 -3.64 -18.99 8.67
N ASP A 228 -2.89 -20.06 8.98
CA ASP A 228 -1.43 -20.09 8.88
C ASP A 228 -0.97 -19.82 7.44
N ALA A 229 -1.62 -20.43 6.45
CA ALA A 229 -1.32 -20.25 5.04
C ALA A 229 -1.74 -18.85 4.54
N GLN A 230 -2.85 -18.31 5.04
CA GLN A 230 -3.28 -16.92 4.75
C GLN A 230 -2.21 -15.93 5.24
N VAL A 231 -1.74 -16.07 6.48
CA VAL A 231 -0.69 -15.21 7.06
C VAL A 231 0.65 -15.33 6.32
N GLU A 232 1.04 -16.56 5.93
CA GLU A 232 2.25 -16.79 5.13
C GLU A 232 2.13 -16.13 3.75
N GLU A 233 0.97 -16.20 3.11
CA GLU A 233 0.72 -15.57 1.81
C GLU A 233 0.87 -14.06 1.89
N HIS A 234 0.34 -13.40 2.93
CA HIS A 234 0.56 -11.96 3.16
C HIS A 234 2.05 -11.59 3.28
N THR A 235 2.87 -12.48 3.84
CA THR A 235 4.33 -12.28 3.88
C THR A 235 4.93 -12.35 2.48
N ARG A 236 4.50 -13.31 1.64
CA ARG A 236 4.90 -13.41 0.23
C ARG A 236 4.48 -12.17 -0.57
N LEU A 237 3.25 -11.69 -0.38
CA LEU A 237 2.74 -10.52 -1.08
C LEU A 237 3.51 -9.25 -0.71
N ALA A 238 3.85 -9.07 0.57
CA ALA A 238 4.68 -7.94 1.00
C ALA A 238 6.09 -8.00 0.39
N ALA A 239 6.68 -9.19 0.27
CA ALA A 239 7.98 -9.38 -0.38
C ALA A 239 7.89 -9.09 -1.88
N ALA A 240 6.87 -9.61 -2.57
CA ALA A 240 6.60 -9.33 -3.98
C ALA A 240 6.41 -7.82 -4.23
N TRP A 241 5.63 -7.16 -3.37
CA TRP A 241 5.46 -5.71 -3.40
C TRP A 241 6.76 -4.94 -3.25
N ALA A 242 7.63 -5.35 -2.32
CA ALA A 242 8.88 -4.65 -2.04
C ALA A 242 9.85 -4.63 -3.25
N VAL A 243 9.74 -5.62 -4.14
CA VAL A 243 10.57 -5.79 -5.35
C VAL A 243 9.79 -5.60 -6.65
N GLY A 244 8.57 -5.06 -6.59
CA GLY A 244 7.79 -4.75 -7.80
C GLY A 244 7.28 -5.96 -8.58
N ASP A 245 7.20 -7.16 -7.99
CA ASP A 245 6.65 -8.35 -8.65
C ASP A 245 5.12 -8.28 -8.75
N LEU A 246 4.66 -7.51 -9.74
CA LEU A 246 3.25 -7.26 -9.99
C LEU A 246 2.52 -8.51 -10.50
N ALA A 247 3.23 -9.45 -11.13
CA ALA A 247 2.65 -10.72 -11.58
C ALA A 247 2.19 -11.56 -10.38
N SER A 248 3.03 -11.70 -9.35
CA SER A 248 2.64 -12.38 -8.10
C SER A 248 1.49 -11.66 -7.40
N LEU A 249 1.49 -10.32 -7.37
CA LEU A 249 0.41 -9.54 -6.76
C LEU A 249 -0.93 -9.70 -7.48
N ARG A 250 -0.94 -9.76 -8.82
CA ARG A 250 -2.16 -9.97 -9.62
C ARG A 250 -2.66 -11.42 -9.58
N ALA A 251 -1.76 -12.39 -9.40
CA ALA A 251 -2.13 -13.81 -9.32
C ALA A 251 -2.81 -14.18 -8.01
N HIS A 252 -2.74 -13.32 -6.99
CA HIS A 252 -3.35 -13.55 -5.70
C HIS A 252 -4.89 -13.48 -5.79
N PRO A 253 -5.62 -14.54 -5.41
CA PRO A 253 -7.07 -14.61 -5.56
C PRO A 253 -7.86 -13.74 -4.56
N GLY A 254 -7.18 -13.06 -3.63
CA GLY A 254 -7.78 -12.41 -2.47
C GLY A 254 -7.93 -13.35 -1.28
N ASP A 255 -8.15 -12.82 -0.08
CA ASP A 255 -8.36 -13.65 1.11
C ASP A 255 -9.77 -14.26 1.09
N SER A 256 -9.88 -15.54 1.49
CA SER A 256 -11.17 -16.24 1.60
C SER A 256 -12.13 -15.56 2.59
N ALA A 257 -11.57 -14.87 3.59
CA ALA A 257 -12.34 -14.09 4.56
C ALA A 257 -12.90 -12.80 3.96
N THR A 258 -12.23 -12.14 3.01
CA THR A 258 -12.67 -10.83 2.48
C THR A 258 -14.07 -10.89 1.87
N GLY A 259 -14.39 -11.95 1.12
CA GLY A 259 -15.74 -12.13 0.55
C GLY A 259 -16.78 -12.65 1.55
N ALA A 260 -16.36 -13.42 2.56
CA ALA A 260 -17.26 -13.99 3.57
C ALA A 260 -17.57 -13.00 4.71
N CYS A 261 -16.69 -12.04 4.95
CA CYS A 261 -16.74 -11.07 6.04
C CYS A 261 -16.98 -9.62 5.56
N ASP A 262 -17.34 -9.42 4.28
CA ASP A 262 -17.43 -8.11 3.62
C ASP A 262 -18.48 -7.15 4.22
N SER A 263 -19.30 -7.62 5.16
CA SER A 263 -20.13 -6.77 6.01
C SER A 263 -19.34 -6.32 7.23
N PHE A 264 -18.57 -5.23 7.06
CA PHE A 264 -17.76 -4.67 8.13
C PHE A 264 -18.57 -4.32 9.39
N THR A 265 -17.89 -4.52 10.52
CA THR A 265 -18.33 -4.61 11.90
C THR A 265 -18.55 -3.24 12.56
N LEU A 266 -19.37 -2.39 11.94
CA LEU A 266 -19.96 -1.22 12.59
C LEU A 266 -21.48 -1.25 12.41
N ALA A 267 -22.20 -0.64 13.35
CA ALA A 267 -23.67 -0.55 13.43
C ALA A 267 -24.34 0.16 12.24
N PHE A 268 -23.71 0.16 11.07
CA PHE A 268 -24.06 1.02 9.98
C PHE A 268 -24.96 0.29 9.01
N ASP A 269 -25.98 0.99 8.57
CA ASP A 269 -26.78 0.58 7.43
C ASP A 269 -25.85 0.36 6.22
N PRO A 270 -25.83 -0.84 5.62
CA PRO A 270 -24.96 -1.16 4.50
C PRO A 270 -25.14 -0.20 3.32
N ASP A 271 -26.37 0.26 3.06
CA ASP A 271 -26.65 1.19 1.96
C ASP A 271 -26.08 2.57 2.26
N VAL A 272 -26.14 3.02 3.51
CA VAL A 272 -25.55 4.31 3.93
C VAL A 272 -24.03 4.22 3.90
N LEU A 273 -23.45 3.12 4.39
CA LEU A 273 -22.00 2.92 4.34
C LEU A 273 -21.49 2.90 2.90
N SER A 274 -22.16 2.16 2.01
CA SER A 274 -21.84 2.09 0.59
C SER A 274 -21.98 3.45 -0.11
N GLN A 275 -23.04 4.21 0.20
CA GLN A 275 -23.20 5.57 -0.32
C GLN A 275 -22.07 6.50 0.14
N MET A 276 -21.68 6.42 1.42
CA MET A 276 -20.59 7.23 1.95
C MET A 276 -19.25 6.84 1.35
N GLU A 277 -18.99 5.54 1.20
CA GLU A 277 -17.80 5.03 0.52
C GLU A 277 -17.75 5.54 -0.93
N SER A 278 -18.85 5.38 -1.67
CA SER A 278 -18.99 5.89 -3.05
C SER A 278 -18.69 7.39 -3.12
N ARG A 279 -19.27 8.17 -2.21
CA ARG A 279 -19.02 9.62 -2.11
C ARG A 279 -17.57 9.95 -1.78
N SER A 280 -16.91 9.14 -0.94
CA SER A 280 -15.49 9.34 -0.62
C SER A 280 -14.58 9.08 -1.83
N TRP A 281 -14.95 8.11 -2.68
CA TRP A 281 -14.28 7.84 -3.94
C TRP A 281 -14.53 8.94 -4.98
N GLU A 282 -15.77 9.42 -5.10
CA GLU A 282 -16.11 10.57 -5.95
C GLU A 282 -15.26 11.78 -5.58
N LEU A 283 -15.17 12.11 -4.29
CA LEU A 283 -14.32 13.20 -3.80
C LEU A 283 -12.83 12.94 -4.08
N TRP A 284 -12.36 11.70 -4.02
CA TRP A 284 -10.99 11.35 -4.38
C TRP A 284 -10.74 11.60 -5.88
N LEU A 285 -11.67 11.21 -6.74
CA LEU A 285 -11.61 11.45 -8.19
C LEU A 285 -11.68 12.95 -8.52
N GLU A 286 -12.55 13.72 -7.87
CA GLU A 286 -12.59 15.19 -8.01
C GLU A 286 -11.24 15.83 -7.64
N ASN A 287 -10.57 15.32 -6.60
CA ASN A 287 -9.25 15.79 -6.23
C ASN A 287 -8.18 15.41 -7.28
N VAL A 288 -8.30 14.23 -7.91
CA VAL A 288 -7.43 13.83 -9.02
C VAL A 288 -7.65 14.74 -10.23
N ASP A 289 -8.89 14.98 -10.63
CA ASP A 289 -9.22 15.78 -11.81
C ASP A 289 -8.68 17.21 -11.69
N ARG A 290 -8.86 17.81 -10.50
CA ARG A 290 -8.26 19.10 -10.15
C ARG A 290 -6.73 19.03 -10.18
N ALA A 291 -6.14 18.01 -9.55
CA ALA A 291 -4.69 17.91 -9.43
C ALA A 291 -3.99 17.70 -10.78
N LEU A 292 -4.62 16.97 -11.72
CA LEU A 292 -4.18 16.77 -13.10
C LEU A 292 -4.49 17.95 -14.03
N THR A 293 -4.98 19.06 -13.48
CA THR A 293 -5.16 20.35 -14.17
C THR A 293 -4.24 21.42 -13.56
N ASP A 294 -4.12 21.42 -12.23
CA ASP A 294 -3.48 22.51 -11.49
C ASP A 294 -1.99 22.28 -11.18
N ASN A 295 -1.51 21.03 -11.23
CA ASN A 295 -0.17 20.67 -10.77
C ASN A 295 0.63 19.92 -11.84
N ASP A 296 1.92 20.20 -11.97
CA ASP A 296 2.81 19.43 -12.84
C ASP A 296 2.93 17.96 -12.37
N SER A 297 3.07 17.74 -11.06
CA SER A 297 3.15 16.41 -10.44
C SER A 297 2.32 16.30 -9.18
N THR A 298 1.61 15.19 -9.04
CA THR A 298 0.83 14.81 -7.86
C THR A 298 1.19 13.39 -7.43
N PHE A 299 1.20 13.12 -6.13
CA PHE A 299 1.45 11.79 -5.58
C PHE A 299 0.21 11.25 -4.85
N ALA A 300 -0.09 9.97 -4.96
CA ALA A 300 -1.16 9.30 -4.24
C ALA A 300 -0.71 7.94 -3.71
N ILE A 301 -1.43 7.45 -2.69
CA ILE A 301 -1.34 6.04 -2.29
C ILE A 301 -2.73 5.42 -2.26
N LEU A 302 -2.84 4.17 -2.71
CA LEU A 302 -4.08 3.39 -2.66
C LEU A 302 -3.79 1.92 -2.27
N PRO A 303 -4.73 1.21 -1.63
CA PRO A 303 -4.58 -0.24 -1.40
C PRO A 303 -4.53 -1.00 -2.74
N LEU A 304 -3.63 -1.97 -2.86
CA LEU A 304 -3.50 -2.81 -4.06
C LEU A 304 -4.80 -3.54 -4.39
N ARG A 305 -5.51 -4.04 -3.37
CA ARG A 305 -6.81 -4.70 -3.54
C ARG A 305 -7.86 -3.82 -4.23
N ASN A 306 -7.71 -2.49 -4.19
CA ASN A 306 -8.60 -1.57 -4.90
C ASN A 306 -8.07 -1.30 -6.31
N LEU A 307 -6.76 -1.03 -6.43
CA LEU A 307 -6.11 -0.71 -7.70
C LEU A 307 -6.19 -1.85 -8.73
N LEU A 308 -6.04 -3.09 -8.28
CA LEU A 308 -5.99 -4.27 -9.14
C LEU A 308 -7.38 -4.83 -9.51
N ARG A 309 -8.46 -4.19 -9.07
CA ARG A 309 -9.82 -4.55 -9.48
C ARG A 309 -10.05 -4.20 -10.94
N THR A 310 -10.78 -5.06 -11.64
CA THR A 310 -11.24 -4.80 -13.01
C THR A 310 -12.14 -3.58 -13.10
N ASP A 311 -12.94 -3.32 -12.06
CA ASP A 311 -13.86 -2.20 -11.90
C ASP A 311 -13.38 -1.19 -10.84
N GLY A 312 -12.06 -0.95 -10.79
CA GLY A 312 -11.41 -0.14 -9.76
C GLY A 312 -10.96 1.26 -10.20
N PRO A 313 -10.20 1.96 -9.34
CA PRO A 313 -9.76 3.33 -9.60
C PRO A 313 -8.98 3.51 -10.91
N LEU A 314 -8.18 2.51 -11.32
CA LEU A 314 -7.45 2.59 -12.59
C LEU A 314 -8.37 2.58 -13.81
N SER A 315 -9.46 1.81 -13.79
CA SER A 315 -10.44 1.83 -14.89
C SER A 315 -11.22 3.14 -14.90
N TRP A 316 -11.63 3.66 -13.74
CA TRP A 316 -12.33 4.94 -13.63
C TRP A 316 -11.50 6.14 -14.12
N LEU A 317 -10.17 6.08 -13.97
CA LEU A 317 -9.26 7.09 -14.52
C LEU A 317 -9.13 6.99 -16.04
N ARG A 318 -9.05 5.77 -16.59
CA ARG A 318 -9.07 5.55 -18.05
C ARG A 318 -10.37 6.05 -18.68
N GLU A 319 -11.51 5.78 -18.03
CA GLU A 319 -12.84 6.26 -18.47
C GLU A 319 -12.96 7.80 -18.48
N ARG A 320 -12.20 8.49 -17.64
CA ARG A 320 -12.09 9.96 -17.63
C ARG A 320 -11.20 10.52 -18.75
N GLY A 321 -10.56 9.65 -19.53
CA GLY A 321 -9.68 10.03 -20.62
C GLY A 321 -8.21 10.20 -20.22
N TYR A 322 -7.84 9.80 -19.00
CA TYR A 322 -6.44 9.79 -18.58
C TYR A 322 -5.71 8.56 -19.13
N GLU A 323 -4.46 8.75 -19.54
CA GLU A 323 -3.58 7.64 -19.89
C GLU A 323 -3.02 7.05 -18.59
N VAL A 324 -3.15 5.73 -18.43
CA VAL A 324 -2.71 4.99 -17.25
C VAL A 324 -1.67 3.98 -17.70
N VAL A 325 -0.42 4.20 -17.30
CA VAL A 325 0.72 3.32 -17.55
C VAL A 325 0.99 2.49 -16.30
N GLU A 326 1.00 1.17 -16.48
CA GLU A 326 1.26 0.23 -15.39
C GLU A 326 2.77 0.06 -15.11
N PRO A 327 3.18 -0.29 -13.89
CA PRO A 327 4.61 -0.35 -13.51
C PRO A 327 5.44 -1.33 -14.35
N ASP A 328 4.81 -2.35 -14.92
CA ASP A 328 5.41 -3.38 -15.76
C ASP A 328 5.25 -3.12 -17.27
N GLU A 329 4.52 -2.08 -17.65
CA GLU A 329 4.51 -1.56 -19.01
C GLU A 329 5.75 -0.67 -19.17
N ALA A 330 6.72 -1.12 -19.98
CA ALA A 330 7.83 -0.24 -20.37
C ALA A 330 7.22 1.07 -20.94
N PRO A 331 7.70 2.26 -20.53
CA PRO A 331 7.17 3.50 -21.09
C PRO A 331 7.33 3.45 -22.61
N PRO A 332 6.32 3.90 -23.39
CA PRO A 332 6.48 3.95 -24.84
C PRO A 332 7.71 4.80 -25.14
N GLU A 333 8.65 4.23 -25.89
CA GLU A 333 9.83 4.96 -26.38
C GLU A 333 9.33 6.17 -27.19
N GLY A 334 9.60 7.36 -26.69
CA GLY A 334 9.26 8.65 -27.30
C GLY A 334 10.34 9.67 -27.00
#